data_AF-A0A8H7A309-F1
#
_entry.id   AF-A0A8H7A309-F1
#
_cell.length_a   1.000
_cell.length_b   1.000
_cell.length_c   1.000
_cell.angle_alpha   90.00
_cell.angle_beta   90.00
_cell.angle_gamma   90.00
#
_symmetry.space_group_name_H-M   'P 1'
#
loop_
_entity.id
_entity.type
_entity.pdbx_description
1 polymer ?
#
loop_
_entity_poly.entity_id
_entity_poly.type
_entity_poly.pdbx_seq_one_letter_code
_entity_poly.pdbx_strand_id
1 'polypeptide(L)'
;MSDSKPTIVPQPNPHGLDISEYQDDAPISPAEEASLAKLSTISPPGSSGPVIAVDLDDVLSQTNHVLAEFHNENYGTNMDISHFYYYYYWKNPFWGTPAETYEKVKRFYATDRIYQAAPVPGAREGVQSLRDMGFRLVIVTARTQDVAEPSWKWVDKHFPGIFDTLICTNQFKDADKVGHEIVTKLSKGQVCNDLGACLLIDDSSENAIQCSTHDPPTRVLLFGDYQWNSRISGPQDHRDEMTFDIRLKAAGGKEFWKEETLEVPEGAPLHRVKDWAEVVRWIRNRREEGHL
;
A
#
# COMPACT_ATOMS: atom_id res chain seq x y z
N MET A 1 11.77 47.27 -31.92
CA MET A 1 12.43 46.51 -30.85
C MET A 1 11.47 45.41 -30.45
N SER A 2 11.76 44.18 -30.88
CA SER A 2 10.88 43.00 -30.77
C SER A 2 11.67 41.94 -30.02
N ASP A 3 11.40 41.78 -28.72
CA ASP A 3 11.97 40.71 -27.91
C ASP A 3 11.08 39.47 -28.01
N SER A 4 11.50 38.52 -28.83
CA SER A 4 10.93 37.19 -28.92
C SER A 4 11.40 36.37 -27.73
N LYS A 5 10.47 35.96 -26.85
CA LYS A 5 10.73 34.96 -25.81
C LYS A 5 11.12 33.62 -26.45
N PRO A 6 12.05 32.84 -25.87
CA PRO A 6 12.40 31.54 -26.39
C PRO A 6 11.24 30.56 -26.18
N THR A 7 10.78 29.96 -27.27
CA THR A 7 9.83 28.84 -27.27
C THR A 7 10.52 27.61 -26.70
N ILE A 8 10.13 27.21 -25.48
CA ILE A 8 10.53 25.91 -24.91
C ILE A 8 9.70 24.85 -25.63
N VAL A 9 10.34 24.08 -26.50
CA VAL A 9 9.76 22.89 -27.10
C VAL A 9 9.81 21.79 -26.03
N PRO A 10 8.68 21.20 -25.60
CA PRO A 10 8.70 20.10 -24.64
C PRO A 10 9.44 18.92 -25.24
N GLN A 11 10.48 18.46 -24.55
CA GLN A 11 11.17 17.21 -24.89
C GLN A 11 10.23 16.04 -24.56
N PRO A 12 10.17 14.99 -25.39
CA PRO A 12 9.38 13.80 -25.10
C PRO A 12 9.89 13.12 -23.82
N ASN A 13 8.94 12.71 -22.98
CA ASN A 13 9.18 11.95 -21.76
C ASN A 13 10.01 10.69 -22.07
N PRO A 14 11.24 10.52 -21.53
CA PRO A 14 12.09 9.37 -21.87
C PRO A 14 11.63 8.06 -21.21
N HIS A 15 10.61 8.09 -20.34
CA HIS A 15 10.06 6.91 -19.68
C HIS A 15 8.53 6.99 -19.58
N GLY A 16 7.86 7.01 -20.74
CA GLY A 16 6.41 7.10 -20.88
C GLY A 16 5.61 6.23 -19.91
N LEU A 17 5.32 6.79 -18.74
CA LEU A 17 4.22 6.39 -17.89
C LEU A 17 3.17 7.46 -18.06
N ASP A 18 2.35 7.22 -19.08
CA ASP A 18 1.08 7.90 -19.23
C ASP A 18 0.11 7.32 -18.20
N ILE A 19 -0.12 8.07 -17.13
CA ILE A 19 -1.06 7.71 -16.06
C ILE A 19 -2.53 7.86 -16.49
N SER A 20 -2.80 8.18 -17.77
CA SER A 20 -4.15 8.32 -18.31
C SER A 20 -4.74 7.05 -18.93
N GLU A 21 -4.01 5.93 -18.97
CA GLU A 21 -4.48 4.65 -19.55
C GLU A 21 -5.08 3.64 -18.54
N TYR A 22 -5.39 4.03 -17.31
CA TYR A 22 -6.08 3.13 -16.37
C TYR A 22 -7.57 2.95 -16.73
N GLN A 23 -7.85 2.04 -17.66
CA GLN A 23 -9.15 1.40 -17.82
C GLN A 23 -9.08 -0.02 -17.26
N ASP A 24 -9.85 -0.27 -16.20
CA ASP A 24 -9.86 -1.48 -15.35
C ASP A 24 -10.50 -2.73 -16.02
N ASP A 25 -10.72 -2.73 -17.34
CA ASP A 25 -11.56 -3.72 -18.04
C ASP A 25 -10.84 -4.54 -19.14
N ALA A 26 -9.49 -4.51 -19.21
CA ALA A 26 -8.78 -5.30 -20.22
C ALA A 26 -8.78 -6.81 -19.88
N PRO A 27 -9.15 -7.70 -20.83
CA PRO A 27 -9.16 -9.15 -20.57
C PRO A 27 -7.75 -9.68 -20.32
N ILE A 28 -7.66 -10.54 -19.29
CA ILE A 28 -6.43 -11.20 -18.84
C ILE A 28 -5.82 -12.02 -19.99
N SER A 29 -4.54 -11.81 -20.25
CA SER A 29 -3.76 -12.52 -21.26
C SER A 29 -3.41 -13.95 -20.83
N PRO A 30 -3.15 -14.87 -21.78
CA PRO A 30 -2.72 -16.25 -21.46
C PRO A 30 -1.42 -16.34 -20.62
N ALA A 31 -0.55 -15.33 -20.72
CA ALA A 31 0.67 -15.24 -19.91
C ALA A 31 0.35 -14.85 -18.45
N GLU A 32 -0.65 -14.00 -18.25
CA GLU A 32 -1.21 -13.69 -16.94
C GLU A 32 -1.90 -14.94 -16.37
N GLU A 33 -2.72 -15.66 -17.14
CA GLU A 33 -3.33 -16.95 -16.74
C GLU A 33 -2.32 -18.01 -16.30
N ALA A 34 -1.19 -18.14 -17.00
CA ALA A 34 -0.12 -19.08 -16.65
C ALA A 34 0.65 -18.64 -15.38
N SER A 35 0.78 -17.34 -15.16
CA SER A 35 1.38 -16.79 -13.94
C SER A 35 0.43 -16.91 -12.73
N LEU A 36 -0.87 -16.79 -12.98
CA LEU A 36 -1.97 -17.02 -12.04
C LEU A 36 -2.02 -18.47 -11.56
N ALA A 37 -1.84 -19.44 -12.48
CA ALA A 37 -1.72 -20.85 -12.11
C ALA A 37 -0.50 -21.12 -11.21
N LYS A 38 0.59 -20.36 -11.37
CA LYS A 38 1.76 -20.48 -10.48
C LYS A 38 1.44 -19.95 -9.08
N LEU A 39 0.72 -18.83 -8.94
CA LEU A 39 0.34 -18.22 -7.65
C LEU A 39 -0.37 -19.19 -6.70
N SER A 40 -1.36 -19.94 -7.19
CA SER A 40 -2.08 -20.95 -6.40
C SER A 40 -1.19 -22.12 -5.91
N THR A 41 -0.05 -22.34 -6.56
CA THR A 41 0.91 -23.41 -6.23
C THR A 41 2.10 -22.97 -5.37
N ILE A 42 2.22 -21.67 -5.03
CA ILE A 42 3.37 -21.10 -4.28
C ILE A 42 3.36 -21.45 -2.78
N SER A 43 2.48 -22.35 -2.38
CA SER A 43 2.40 -22.86 -1.01
C SER A 43 3.60 -23.74 -0.68
N PRO A 44 4.27 -23.55 0.48
CA PRO A 44 5.20 -24.54 1.00
C PRO A 44 4.53 -25.92 1.05
N PRO A 45 5.22 -27.01 0.68
CA PRO A 45 4.64 -28.35 0.75
C PRO A 45 4.21 -28.63 2.20
N GLY A 46 2.89 -28.69 2.44
CA GLY A 46 2.29 -29.00 3.74
C GLY A 46 1.49 -27.88 4.42
N SER A 47 1.46 -26.65 3.90
CA SER A 47 0.63 -25.58 4.47
C SER A 47 -0.84 -25.72 4.03
N SER A 48 -1.69 -26.29 4.89
CA SER A 48 -3.15 -26.28 4.73
C SER A 48 -3.76 -25.18 5.60
N GLY A 49 -4.58 -24.29 5.03
CA GLY A 49 -5.30 -23.26 5.81
C GLY A 49 -5.79 -22.09 4.95
N PRO A 50 -6.79 -21.33 5.42
CA PRO A 50 -7.23 -20.10 4.74
C PRO A 50 -6.10 -19.07 4.66
N VAL A 51 -6.08 -18.27 3.60
CA VAL A 51 -5.04 -17.26 3.35
C VAL A 51 -5.49 -15.91 3.89
N ILE A 52 -4.62 -15.23 4.62
CA ILE A 52 -4.74 -13.82 4.97
C ILE A 52 -3.64 -13.05 4.22
N ALA A 53 -4.07 -12.07 3.43
CA ALA A 53 -3.19 -11.10 2.81
C ALA A 53 -2.88 -9.98 3.83
N VAL A 54 -1.62 -9.58 3.91
CA VAL A 54 -1.16 -8.55 4.87
C VAL A 54 -0.31 -7.53 4.11
N ASP A 55 -0.64 -6.24 4.21
CA ASP A 55 0.24 -5.20 3.68
C ASP A 55 1.55 -5.11 4.50
N LEU A 56 2.60 -4.55 3.89
CA LEU A 56 3.90 -4.38 4.52
C LEU A 56 4.03 -3.02 5.23
N ASP A 57 3.72 -1.94 4.54
CA ASP A 57 4.06 -0.59 4.96
C ASP A 57 3.01 -0.06 5.95
N ASP A 58 3.47 0.37 7.12
CA ASP A 58 2.68 0.82 8.27
C ASP A 58 1.63 -0.19 8.83
N VAL A 59 1.61 -1.42 8.30
CA VAL A 59 0.96 -2.61 8.90
C VAL A 59 1.97 -3.53 9.60
N LEU A 60 3.11 -3.80 8.95
CA LEU A 60 4.21 -4.61 9.50
C LEU A 60 5.46 -3.78 9.78
N SER A 61 5.77 -2.80 8.92
CA SER A 61 6.96 -1.95 8.95
C SER A 61 6.56 -0.50 9.23
N GLN A 62 7.20 0.19 10.17
CA GLN A 62 6.93 1.61 10.43
C GLN A 62 7.55 2.53 9.36
N THR A 63 7.08 2.43 8.12
CA THR A 63 7.69 3.05 6.95
C THR A 63 7.52 4.57 6.96
N ASN A 64 6.32 5.07 7.24
CA ASN A 64 6.10 6.52 7.31
C ASN A 64 6.89 7.19 8.45
N HIS A 65 7.23 6.48 9.52
CA HIS A 65 8.09 7.00 10.59
C HIS A 65 9.50 7.31 10.06
N VAL A 66 10.12 6.33 9.38
CA VAL A 66 11.46 6.51 8.83
C VAL A 66 11.47 7.51 7.67
N LEU A 67 10.38 7.56 6.89
CA LEU A 67 10.22 8.55 5.84
C LEU A 67 10.17 9.97 6.40
N ALA A 68 9.49 10.19 7.52
CA ALA A 68 9.46 11.48 8.20
C ALA A 68 10.85 11.89 8.72
N GLU A 69 11.59 10.97 9.33
CA GLU A 69 12.97 11.20 9.78
C GLU A 69 13.89 11.58 8.61
N PHE A 70 13.83 10.82 7.51
CA PHE A 70 14.54 11.15 6.28
C PHE A 70 14.17 12.55 5.77
N HIS A 71 12.88 12.88 5.75
CA HIS A 71 12.41 14.16 5.25
C HIS A 71 12.94 15.32 6.10
N ASN A 72 12.94 15.17 7.43
CA ASN A 72 13.48 16.16 8.37
C ASN A 72 14.98 16.41 8.17
N GLU A 73 15.76 15.35 8.01
CA GLU A 73 17.20 15.45 7.80
C GLU A 73 17.57 16.09 6.45
N ASN A 74 16.81 15.81 5.38
CA ASN A 74 17.18 16.20 4.01
C ASN A 74 16.56 17.52 3.54
N TYR A 75 15.43 17.91 4.13
CA TYR A 75 14.67 19.09 3.71
C TYR A 75 14.43 20.09 4.85
N GLY A 76 15.00 19.85 6.04
CA GLY A 76 14.91 20.77 7.18
C GLY A 76 13.49 20.93 7.73
N THR A 77 12.68 19.87 7.63
CA THR A 77 11.29 19.87 8.10
C THR A 77 11.16 19.41 9.54
N ASN A 78 9.92 19.43 10.05
CA ASN A 78 9.56 18.91 11.37
C ASN A 78 8.33 17.99 11.27
N MET A 79 8.42 17.02 10.38
CA MET A 79 7.43 15.98 10.16
C MET A 79 7.47 14.93 11.26
N ASP A 80 6.29 14.43 11.58
CA ASP A 80 6.06 13.18 12.29
C ASP A 80 4.85 12.47 11.64
N ILE A 81 4.47 11.31 12.18
CA ILE A 81 3.32 10.52 11.68
C ILE A 81 2.01 11.33 11.62
N SER A 82 1.81 12.29 12.52
CA SER A 82 0.58 13.08 12.55
C SER A 82 0.43 14.01 11.36
N HIS A 83 1.50 14.26 10.60
CA HIS A 83 1.49 15.10 9.40
C HIS A 83 1.10 14.36 8.12
N PHE A 84 0.93 13.02 8.16
CA PHE A 84 0.46 12.25 7.01
C PHE A 84 -1.07 12.19 7.00
N TYR A 85 -1.71 13.23 6.49
CA TYR A 85 -3.17 13.36 6.45
C TYR A 85 -3.86 12.52 5.36
N TYR A 86 -3.14 12.21 4.28
CA TYR A 86 -3.60 11.47 3.11
C TYR A 86 -2.54 10.46 2.67
N TYR A 87 -2.99 9.41 1.99
CA TYR A 87 -2.12 8.40 1.40
C TYR A 87 -1.12 9.00 0.40
N TYR A 88 -1.60 9.88 -0.50
CA TYR A 88 -0.71 10.57 -1.43
C TYR A 88 0.07 11.69 -0.77
N TYR A 89 1.40 11.55 -0.77
CA TYR A 89 2.29 12.45 -0.06
C TYR A 89 2.19 13.93 -0.45
N TRP A 90 1.95 14.28 -1.72
CA TRP A 90 1.81 15.68 -2.15
C TRP A 90 0.61 16.39 -1.49
N LYS A 91 -0.39 15.64 -1.01
CA LYS A 91 -1.54 16.18 -0.28
C LYS A 91 -1.22 16.47 1.20
N ASN A 92 0.00 16.17 1.66
CA ASN A 92 0.45 16.39 3.03
C ASN A 92 1.40 17.60 3.11
N PRO A 93 1.52 18.24 4.29
CA PRO A 93 2.49 19.31 4.52
C PRO A 93 3.91 18.91 4.09
N PHE A 94 4.69 19.89 3.66
CA PHE A 94 6.12 19.79 3.33
C PHE A 94 6.52 19.03 2.05
N TRP A 95 5.60 18.33 1.39
CA TRP A 95 5.93 17.51 0.22
C TRP A 95 6.04 18.30 -1.09
N GLY A 96 5.27 19.38 -1.23
CA GLY A 96 5.22 20.19 -2.45
C GLY A 96 4.36 19.54 -3.53
N THR A 97 4.56 19.94 -4.78
CA THR A 97 3.83 19.42 -5.96
C THR A 97 4.01 17.91 -6.13
N PRO A 98 3.15 17.23 -6.92
CA PRO A 98 3.36 15.83 -7.29
C PRO A 98 4.75 15.55 -7.87
N ALA A 99 5.30 16.46 -8.69
CA ALA A 99 6.64 16.32 -9.26
C ALA A 99 7.75 16.41 -8.20
N GLU A 100 7.67 17.38 -7.29
CA GLU A 100 8.63 17.50 -6.16
C GLU A 100 8.53 16.28 -5.23
N THR A 101 7.31 15.83 -4.97
CA THR A 101 7.02 14.64 -4.17
C THR A 101 7.66 13.40 -4.78
N TYR A 102 7.50 13.19 -6.10
CA TYR A 102 8.13 12.08 -6.81
C TYR A 102 9.65 12.08 -6.64
N GLU A 103 10.31 13.23 -6.81
CA GLU A 103 11.76 13.33 -6.64
C GLU A 103 12.20 13.06 -5.18
N LYS A 104 11.42 13.51 -4.20
CA LYS A 104 11.68 13.21 -2.78
C LYS A 104 11.56 11.72 -2.46
N VAL A 105 10.49 11.08 -2.94
CA VAL A 105 10.25 9.64 -2.78
C VAL A 105 11.35 8.84 -3.48
N LYS A 106 11.69 9.19 -4.72
CA LYS A 106 12.79 8.56 -5.46
C LYS A 106 14.12 8.64 -4.70
N ARG A 107 14.44 9.80 -4.10
CA ARG A 107 15.63 9.97 -3.26
C ARG A 107 15.59 9.11 -2.00
N PHE A 108 14.43 8.96 -1.37
CA PHE A 108 14.27 8.08 -0.21
C PHE A 108 14.55 6.62 -0.59
N TYR A 109 13.93 6.12 -1.67
CA TYR A 109 14.13 4.75 -2.16
C TYR A 109 15.53 4.48 -2.71
N ALA A 110 16.27 5.51 -3.12
CA ALA A 110 17.69 5.39 -3.45
C ALA A 110 18.60 5.15 -2.23
N THR A 111 18.05 5.17 -1.01
CA THR A 111 18.73 4.81 0.24
C THR A 111 18.21 3.49 0.78
N ASP A 112 18.94 2.90 1.73
CA ASP A 112 18.49 1.69 2.45
C ASP A 112 17.58 1.99 3.66
N ARG A 113 17.14 3.25 3.84
CA ARG A 113 16.39 3.66 5.05
C ARG A 113 15.09 2.90 5.26
N ILE A 114 14.39 2.55 4.17
CA ILE A 114 13.14 1.78 4.27
C ILE A 114 13.32 0.42 4.99
N TYR A 115 14.53 -0.17 4.95
CA TYR A 115 14.88 -1.41 5.64
C TYR A 115 15.41 -1.20 7.07
N GLN A 116 15.43 0.04 7.55
CA GLN A 116 15.78 0.40 8.93
C GLN A 116 14.53 0.60 9.79
N ALA A 117 13.34 0.63 9.17
CA ALA A 117 12.08 0.71 9.88
C ALA A 117 11.94 -0.42 10.91
N ALA A 118 11.50 -0.05 12.10
CA ALA A 118 11.15 -1.01 13.12
C ALA A 118 9.82 -1.70 12.75
N PRO A 119 9.60 -2.95 13.20
CA PRO A 119 8.29 -3.55 13.10
C PRO A 119 7.23 -2.72 13.82
N VAL A 120 6.01 -2.67 13.27
CA VAL A 120 4.85 -2.08 13.94
C VAL A 120 4.64 -2.80 15.30
N PRO A 121 4.40 -2.06 16.40
CA PRO A 121 4.20 -2.66 17.72
C PRO A 121 3.12 -3.74 17.72
N GLY A 122 3.44 -4.90 18.28
CA GLY A 122 2.55 -6.06 18.33
C GLY A 122 2.45 -6.85 17.02
N ALA A 123 3.10 -6.43 15.93
CA ALA A 123 3.04 -7.13 14.66
C ALA A 123 3.54 -8.56 14.77
N ARG A 124 4.70 -8.77 15.41
CA ARG A 124 5.33 -10.10 15.52
C ARG A 124 4.42 -11.11 16.22
N GLU A 125 3.87 -10.71 17.36
CA GLU A 125 2.94 -11.51 18.16
C GLU A 125 1.60 -11.69 17.45
N GLY A 126 1.14 -10.64 16.76
CA GLY A 126 -0.09 -10.64 15.97
C GLY A 126 -0.04 -11.68 14.86
N VAL A 127 0.94 -11.59 13.97
CA VAL A 127 1.09 -12.53 12.85
C VAL A 127 1.39 -13.96 13.32
N GLN A 128 2.16 -14.13 14.41
CA GLN A 128 2.36 -15.44 15.01
C GLN A 128 1.03 -16.03 15.49
N SER A 129 0.19 -15.23 16.16
CA SER A 129 -1.13 -15.68 16.61
C SER A 129 -2.02 -16.12 15.44
N LEU A 130 -1.92 -15.45 14.29
CA LEU A 130 -2.67 -15.87 13.09
C LEU A 130 -2.15 -17.21 12.54
N ARG A 131 -0.82 -17.42 12.51
CA ARG A 131 -0.23 -18.71 12.15
C ARG A 131 -0.68 -19.82 13.09
N ASP A 132 -0.70 -19.55 14.40
CA ASP A 132 -1.12 -20.51 15.43
C ASP A 132 -2.60 -20.88 15.30
N MET A 133 -3.44 -19.98 14.75
CA MET A 133 -4.84 -20.25 14.39
C MET A 133 -5.00 -21.06 13.09
N GLY A 134 -3.90 -21.41 12.42
CA GLY A 134 -3.88 -22.19 11.19
C GLY A 134 -4.01 -21.37 9.90
N PHE A 135 -3.88 -20.05 9.97
CA PHE A 135 -3.87 -19.21 8.76
C PHE A 135 -2.53 -19.25 8.06
N ARG A 136 -2.59 -19.12 6.74
CA ARG A 136 -1.43 -18.84 5.90
C ARG A 136 -1.33 -17.35 5.68
N LEU A 137 -0.12 -16.81 5.74
CA LEU A 137 0.11 -15.38 5.63
C LEU A 137 0.92 -15.08 4.38
N VAL A 138 0.40 -14.18 3.54
CA VAL A 138 1.05 -13.69 2.32
C VAL A 138 1.15 -12.18 2.40
N ILE A 139 2.32 -11.63 2.14
CA ILE A 139 2.49 -10.17 2.05
C ILE A 139 2.02 -9.71 0.68
N VAL A 140 1.17 -8.68 0.64
CA VAL A 140 0.72 -8.05 -0.61
C VAL A 140 0.94 -6.54 -0.50
N THR A 141 1.94 -6.02 -1.22
CA THR A 141 2.45 -4.66 -1.06
C THR A 141 2.53 -3.92 -2.40
N ALA A 142 2.41 -2.59 -2.35
CA ALA A 142 2.59 -1.71 -3.52
C ALA A 142 4.08 -1.39 -3.81
N ARG A 143 5.01 -1.92 -3.03
CA ARG A 143 6.46 -1.79 -3.30
C ARG A 143 6.82 -2.32 -4.68
N THR A 144 7.83 -1.71 -5.28
CA THR A 144 8.31 -2.04 -6.62
C THR A 144 9.21 -3.27 -6.64
N GLN A 145 9.43 -3.86 -7.82
CA GLN A 145 10.23 -5.09 -7.94
C GLN A 145 11.69 -4.91 -7.49
N ASP A 146 12.28 -3.75 -7.75
CA ASP A 146 13.69 -3.45 -7.43
C ASP A 146 13.97 -3.48 -5.92
N VAL A 147 12.93 -3.34 -5.10
CA VAL A 147 13.03 -3.40 -3.64
C VAL A 147 12.48 -4.69 -3.04
N ALA A 148 12.02 -5.64 -3.86
CA ALA A 148 11.36 -6.85 -3.38
C ALA A 148 12.32 -7.76 -2.58
N GLU A 149 13.52 -8.03 -3.08
CA GLU A 149 14.50 -8.90 -2.40
C GLU A 149 15.05 -8.31 -1.10
N PRO A 150 15.46 -7.03 -1.05
CA PRO A 150 15.76 -6.38 0.20
C PRO A 150 14.57 -6.33 1.18
N SER A 151 13.34 -6.15 0.68
CA SER A 151 12.13 -6.20 1.53
C SER A 151 11.92 -7.58 2.13
N TRP A 152 12.12 -8.65 1.35
CA TRP A 152 12.04 -10.00 1.88
C TRP A 152 13.10 -10.28 2.94
N LYS A 153 14.34 -9.79 2.76
CA LYS A 153 15.39 -9.89 3.79
C LYS A 153 14.99 -9.20 5.10
N TRP A 154 14.33 -8.05 5.00
CA TRP A 154 13.78 -7.36 6.17
C TRP A 154 12.67 -8.19 6.83
N VAL A 155 11.76 -8.77 6.03
CA VAL A 155 10.69 -9.65 6.52
C VAL A 155 11.27 -10.88 7.22
N ASP A 156 12.23 -11.58 6.63
CA ASP A 156 12.81 -12.80 7.21
C ASP A 156 13.56 -12.50 8.52
N LYS A 157 14.24 -11.35 8.59
CA LYS A 157 14.89 -10.89 9.82
C LYS A 157 13.89 -10.67 10.95
N HIS A 158 12.76 -10.01 10.66
CA HIS A 158 11.82 -9.58 11.69
C HIS A 158 10.71 -10.60 11.97
N PHE A 159 10.32 -11.41 10.97
CA PHE A 159 9.22 -12.38 11.01
C PHE A 159 9.66 -13.76 10.47
N PRO A 160 10.75 -14.35 11.00
CA PRO A 160 11.34 -15.57 10.44
C PRO A 160 10.32 -16.71 10.42
N GLY A 161 10.13 -17.31 9.24
CA GLY A 161 9.25 -18.46 9.02
C GLY A 161 7.74 -18.18 9.12
N ILE A 162 7.31 -16.93 9.15
CA ILE A 162 5.90 -16.57 9.31
C ILE A 162 5.16 -16.38 7.99
N PHE A 163 5.78 -15.71 7.02
CA PHE A 163 5.15 -15.42 5.75
C PHE A 163 5.57 -16.45 4.71
N ASP A 164 4.63 -16.84 3.85
CA ASP A 164 4.91 -17.82 2.79
C ASP A 164 5.64 -17.15 1.62
N THR A 165 5.24 -15.93 1.25
CA THR A 165 5.76 -15.16 0.11
C THR A 165 5.41 -13.66 0.25
N LEU A 166 6.06 -12.83 -0.57
CA LEU A 166 5.75 -11.42 -0.75
C LEU A 166 5.36 -11.16 -2.21
N ILE A 167 4.29 -10.40 -2.42
CA ILE A 167 3.75 -10.05 -3.73
C ILE A 167 3.74 -8.53 -3.89
N CYS A 168 4.44 -8.04 -4.91
CA CYS A 168 4.46 -6.65 -5.35
C CYS A 168 3.38 -6.41 -6.41
N THR A 169 2.47 -5.47 -6.17
CA THR A 169 1.38 -5.11 -7.08
C THR A 169 1.73 -3.94 -8.01
N ASN A 170 0.92 -3.75 -9.07
CA ASN A 170 1.00 -2.61 -10.00
C ASN A 170 2.40 -2.35 -10.60
N GLN A 171 3.16 -3.40 -10.88
CA GLN A 171 4.49 -3.33 -11.51
C GLN A 171 4.47 -3.91 -12.93
N PHE A 172 5.17 -3.26 -13.86
CA PHE A 172 5.39 -3.80 -15.21
C PHE A 172 6.42 -4.93 -15.15
N LYS A 173 5.95 -6.18 -15.13
CA LYS A 173 6.63 -7.36 -15.72
C LYS A 173 5.70 -8.57 -15.73
N ASP A 174 5.94 -9.51 -16.63
CA ASP A 174 5.35 -10.84 -16.58
C ASP A 174 5.60 -11.43 -15.18
N ALA A 175 4.60 -12.09 -14.60
CA ALA A 175 4.68 -12.58 -13.23
C ALA A 175 5.65 -13.77 -13.12
N ASP A 176 6.93 -13.42 -13.06
CA ASP A 176 8.04 -14.31 -12.87
C ASP A 176 8.37 -14.41 -11.38
N LYS A 177 8.40 -15.64 -10.87
CA LYS A 177 8.85 -15.93 -9.51
C LYS A 177 10.38 -15.84 -9.46
N VAL A 178 10.90 -14.96 -8.62
CA VAL A 178 12.32 -14.93 -8.26
C VAL A 178 12.39 -15.15 -6.74
N GLY A 179 12.71 -16.37 -6.31
CA GLY A 179 12.78 -16.70 -4.89
C GLY A 179 11.43 -16.65 -4.17
N HIS A 180 11.33 -15.82 -3.12
CA HIS A 180 10.13 -15.64 -2.29
C HIS A 180 9.23 -14.47 -2.76
N GLU A 181 9.59 -13.84 -3.88
CA GLU A 181 8.91 -12.67 -4.40
C GLU A 181 8.14 -12.98 -5.68
N ILE A 182 7.02 -12.27 -5.84
CA ILE A 182 6.18 -12.31 -7.03
C ILE A 182 5.84 -10.87 -7.41
N VAL A 183 5.83 -10.58 -8.70
CA VAL A 183 5.56 -9.24 -9.24
C VAL A 183 4.40 -9.34 -10.20
N THR A 184 3.41 -8.46 -10.11
CA THR A 184 2.23 -8.48 -10.98
C THR A 184 1.69 -7.08 -11.29
N LYS A 185 0.91 -6.96 -12.36
CA LYS A 185 0.15 -5.75 -12.73
C LYS A 185 -1.21 -5.65 -12.02
N LEU A 186 -1.60 -6.70 -11.31
CA LEU A 186 -2.91 -6.80 -10.69
C LEU A 186 -3.04 -5.85 -9.49
N SER A 187 -4.24 -5.32 -9.31
CA SER A 187 -4.61 -4.58 -8.10
C SER A 187 -4.57 -5.50 -6.88
N LYS A 188 -4.52 -4.93 -5.67
CA LYS A 188 -4.60 -5.75 -4.44
C LYS A 188 -5.88 -6.57 -4.37
N GLY A 189 -7.00 -6.05 -4.88
CA GLY A 189 -8.28 -6.76 -4.92
C GLY A 189 -8.21 -8.02 -5.79
N GLN A 190 -7.64 -7.88 -6.99
CA GLN A 190 -7.40 -9.01 -7.90
C GLN A 190 -6.45 -10.05 -7.26
N VAL A 191 -5.31 -9.60 -6.71
CA VAL A 191 -4.37 -10.50 -6.03
C VAL A 191 -5.02 -11.23 -4.85
N CYS A 192 -5.83 -10.56 -4.04
CA CYS A 192 -6.54 -11.20 -2.93
C CYS A 192 -7.52 -12.27 -3.42
N ASN A 193 -8.29 -11.98 -4.47
CA ASN A 193 -9.22 -12.95 -5.05
C ASN A 193 -8.48 -14.16 -5.65
N ASP A 194 -7.37 -13.94 -6.35
CA ASP A 194 -6.59 -15.01 -6.97
C ASP A 194 -5.89 -15.90 -5.94
N LEU A 195 -5.46 -15.32 -4.81
CA LEU A 195 -4.95 -16.08 -3.66
C LEU A 195 -6.04 -16.86 -2.92
N GLY A 196 -7.32 -16.58 -3.19
CA GLY A 196 -8.42 -17.03 -2.34
C GLY A 196 -8.29 -16.49 -0.92
N ALA A 197 -7.77 -15.28 -0.76
CA ALA A 197 -7.58 -14.66 0.54
C ALA A 197 -8.94 -14.41 1.19
N CYS A 198 -9.14 -14.94 2.40
CA CYS A 198 -10.37 -14.73 3.15
C CYS A 198 -10.43 -13.35 3.83
N LEU A 199 -9.27 -12.67 3.91
CA LEU A 199 -9.08 -11.40 4.60
C LEU A 199 -7.85 -10.67 4.06
N LEU A 200 -7.96 -9.35 3.91
CA LEU A 200 -6.85 -8.42 3.75
C LEU A 200 -6.69 -7.57 5.03
N ILE A 201 -5.45 -7.33 5.46
CA ILE A 201 -5.10 -6.35 6.50
C ILE A 201 -4.26 -5.27 5.83
N ASP A 202 -4.76 -4.03 5.76
CA ASP A 202 -4.16 -2.93 5.00
C ASP A 202 -4.40 -1.60 5.74
N ASP A 203 -3.46 -0.68 5.71
CA ASP A 203 -3.59 0.64 6.35
C ASP A 203 -4.12 1.71 5.38
N SER A 204 -4.09 1.49 4.07
CA SER A 204 -4.62 2.43 3.08
C SER A 204 -6.14 2.30 2.97
N SER A 205 -6.82 3.44 3.14
CA SER A 205 -8.25 3.55 2.89
C SER A 205 -8.61 3.31 1.43
N GLU A 206 -7.78 3.78 0.49
CA GLU A 206 -7.95 3.53 -0.95
C GLU A 206 -7.92 2.04 -1.27
N ASN A 207 -6.89 1.32 -0.80
CA ASN A 207 -6.79 -0.13 -0.98
C ASN A 207 -7.95 -0.87 -0.31
N ALA A 208 -8.33 -0.45 0.90
CA ALA A 208 -9.39 -1.10 1.65
C ALA A 208 -10.75 -0.93 0.98
N ILE A 209 -11.06 0.26 0.45
CA ILE A 209 -12.27 0.48 -0.34
C ILE A 209 -12.20 -0.35 -1.62
N GLN A 210 -11.12 -0.26 -2.40
CA GLN A 210 -10.97 -1.00 -3.65
C GLN A 210 -11.18 -2.52 -3.44
N CYS A 211 -10.58 -3.11 -2.41
CA CYS A 211 -10.70 -4.54 -2.14
C CYS A 211 -12.07 -4.94 -1.60
N SER A 212 -12.67 -4.11 -0.73
CA SER A 212 -13.99 -4.38 -0.14
C SER A 212 -15.15 -4.16 -1.11
N THR A 213 -14.95 -3.40 -2.18
CA THR A 213 -15.94 -3.18 -3.24
C THR A 213 -15.61 -3.92 -4.55
N HIS A 214 -14.53 -4.70 -4.59
CA HIS A 214 -14.22 -5.57 -5.73
C HIS A 214 -15.31 -6.65 -5.91
N ASP A 215 -15.39 -7.28 -7.08
CA ASP A 215 -16.25 -8.44 -7.33
C ASP A 215 -15.43 -9.73 -7.59
N PRO A 216 -15.53 -10.78 -6.75
CA PRO A 216 -16.16 -10.78 -5.44
C PRO A 216 -15.42 -9.86 -4.43
N PRO A 217 -16.12 -9.37 -3.39
CA PRO A 217 -15.51 -8.49 -2.40
C PRO A 217 -14.61 -9.26 -1.44
N THR A 218 -13.38 -8.77 -1.26
CA THR A 218 -12.47 -9.26 -0.23
C THR A 218 -12.80 -8.57 1.09
N ARG A 219 -12.88 -9.34 2.18
CA ARG A 219 -13.03 -8.74 3.51
C ARG A 219 -11.76 -8.00 3.90
N VAL A 220 -11.88 -6.79 4.46
CA VAL A 220 -10.74 -5.96 4.84
C VAL A 220 -10.77 -5.57 6.31
N LEU A 221 -9.63 -5.69 6.99
CA LEU A 221 -9.34 -4.96 8.22
C LEU A 221 -8.51 -3.72 7.87
N LEU A 222 -9.15 -2.54 7.96
CA LEU A 222 -8.46 -1.27 7.82
C LEU A 222 -7.66 -1.00 9.10
N PHE A 223 -6.35 -1.15 8.99
CA PHE A 223 -5.40 -1.19 10.10
C PHE A 223 -4.93 0.20 10.52
N GLY A 224 -4.80 0.39 11.83
CA GLY A 224 -4.23 1.57 12.44
C GLY A 224 -5.23 2.70 12.67
N ASP A 225 -4.92 3.56 13.64
CA ASP A 225 -5.58 4.85 13.83
C ASP A 225 -4.76 5.96 13.17
N TYR A 226 -4.55 5.80 11.86
CA TYR A 226 -3.69 6.68 11.08
C TYR A 226 -4.49 7.81 10.43
N GLN A 227 -3.88 8.98 10.32
CA GLN A 227 -4.55 10.13 9.71
C GLN A 227 -4.84 9.89 8.21
N TRP A 228 -3.92 9.27 7.47
CA TRP A 228 -4.09 8.98 6.04
C TRP A 228 -5.24 8.01 5.74
N ASN A 229 -5.55 7.13 6.68
CA ASN A 229 -6.64 6.17 6.51
C ASN A 229 -8.01 6.75 6.88
N SER A 230 -8.07 7.98 7.41
CA SER A 230 -9.31 8.66 7.78
C SER A 230 -9.99 9.37 6.61
N ARG A 231 -9.37 9.38 5.43
CA ARG A 231 -9.79 10.10 4.22
C ARG A 231 -9.48 9.25 3.00
N ILE A 232 -9.98 9.64 1.84
CA ILE A 232 -9.67 8.96 0.57
C ILE A 232 -9.11 9.95 -0.44
N SER A 233 -8.20 9.48 -1.27
CA SER A 233 -7.69 10.19 -2.44
C SER A 233 -8.03 9.43 -3.70
N GLY A 234 -8.41 10.14 -4.75
CA GLY A 234 -8.78 9.53 -6.04
C GLY A 234 -7.74 9.76 -7.13
N PRO A 235 -7.85 9.05 -8.27
CA PRO A 235 -6.96 9.24 -9.43
C PRO A 235 -6.89 10.70 -9.93
N GLN A 236 -8.00 11.44 -9.82
CA GLN A 236 -8.10 12.86 -10.16
C GLN A 236 -7.25 13.78 -9.29
N ASP A 237 -6.68 13.27 -8.19
CA ASP A 237 -5.91 14.06 -7.25
C ASP A 237 -4.44 14.26 -7.66
N HIS A 238 -4.00 13.62 -8.75
CA HIS A 238 -2.63 13.79 -9.29
C HIS A 238 -2.50 15.11 -10.07
N ARG A 239 -2.55 16.24 -9.35
CA ARG A 239 -2.41 17.58 -9.91
C ARG A 239 -2.00 18.58 -8.85
N ASP A 240 -1.34 19.66 -9.26
CA ASP A 240 -0.79 20.66 -8.36
C ASP A 240 -1.85 21.26 -7.43
N GLU A 241 -3.09 21.48 -7.91
CA GLU A 241 -4.18 22.05 -7.14
C GLU A 241 -4.56 21.23 -5.90
N MET A 242 -4.20 19.95 -5.88
CA MET A 242 -4.47 19.05 -4.76
C MET A 242 -3.33 19.03 -3.72
N THR A 243 -2.24 19.75 -3.96
CA THR A 243 -1.14 19.92 -3.01
C THR A 243 -1.63 20.60 -1.73
N PHE A 244 -1.10 20.19 -0.58
CA PHE A 244 -1.52 20.71 0.72
C PHE A 244 -1.54 22.24 0.80
N ASP A 245 -0.45 22.91 0.42
CA ASP A 245 -0.31 24.36 0.53
C ASP A 245 -1.30 25.12 -0.37
N ILE A 246 -1.58 24.58 -1.57
CA ILE A 246 -2.54 25.17 -2.50
C ILE A 246 -3.97 25.02 -1.95
N ARG A 247 -4.33 23.83 -1.46
CA ARG A 247 -5.62 23.58 -0.83
C ARG A 247 -5.83 24.42 0.42
N LEU A 248 -4.83 24.53 1.28
CA LEU A 248 -4.90 25.32 2.52
C LEU A 248 -5.10 26.81 2.21
N LYS A 249 -4.39 27.32 1.20
CA LYS A 249 -4.58 28.69 0.72
C LYS A 249 -5.97 28.91 0.12
N ALA A 250 -6.44 27.98 -0.72
CA ALA A 250 -7.78 28.04 -1.31
C ALA A 250 -8.90 27.97 -0.24
N ALA A 251 -8.67 27.22 0.84
CA ALA A 251 -9.56 27.13 1.99
C ALA A 251 -9.48 28.35 2.94
N GLY A 252 -8.66 29.36 2.62
CA GLY A 252 -8.49 30.55 3.47
C GLY A 252 -7.85 30.24 4.83
N GLY A 253 -6.97 29.23 4.89
CA GLY A 253 -6.32 28.79 6.13
C GLY A 253 -7.15 27.85 7.00
N LYS A 254 -8.35 27.44 6.55
CA LYS A 254 -9.14 26.42 7.26
C LYS A 254 -8.49 25.05 7.13
N GLU A 255 -8.50 24.30 8.23
CA GLU A 255 -7.99 22.92 8.32
C GLU A 255 -8.96 21.94 7.65
N PHE A 256 -9.09 22.00 6.32
CA PHE A 256 -10.05 21.22 5.52
C PHE A 256 -10.00 19.71 5.80
N TRP A 257 -8.82 19.18 6.15
CA TRP A 257 -8.66 17.77 6.48
C TRP A 257 -9.44 17.38 7.75
N LYS A 258 -9.78 18.30 8.65
CA LYS A 258 -10.61 17.98 9.83
C LYS A 258 -12.08 17.76 9.48
N GLU A 259 -12.53 18.24 8.32
CA GLU A 259 -13.91 18.10 7.85
C GLU A 259 -14.09 16.90 6.91
N GLU A 260 -13.02 16.49 6.22
CA GLU A 260 -13.02 15.33 5.34
C GLU A 260 -12.92 14.01 6.11
N THR A 261 -13.77 13.06 5.75
CA THR A 261 -13.85 11.73 6.36
C THR A 261 -13.93 10.63 5.30
N LEU A 262 -13.54 9.41 5.68
CA LEU A 262 -13.73 8.23 4.87
C LEU A 262 -15.19 7.78 4.93
N GLU A 263 -15.88 7.82 3.80
CA GLU A 263 -17.19 7.20 3.63
C GLU A 263 -17.00 5.74 3.20
N VAL A 264 -17.40 4.80 4.06
CA VAL A 264 -17.38 3.37 3.74
C VAL A 264 -18.72 3.01 3.09
N PRO A 265 -18.74 2.42 1.88
CA PRO A 265 -19.96 2.01 1.21
C PRO A 265 -20.79 1.05 2.08
N GLU A 266 -22.11 1.24 2.08
CA GLU A 266 -23.01 0.39 2.86
C GLU A 266 -22.87 -1.07 2.42
N GLY A 267 -22.71 -1.97 3.40
CA GLY A 267 -22.55 -3.40 3.15
C GLY A 267 -21.14 -3.85 2.75
N ALA A 268 -20.18 -2.94 2.54
CA ALA A 268 -18.80 -3.31 2.29
C ALA A 268 -18.24 -4.11 3.49
N PRO A 269 -17.58 -5.27 3.27
CA PRO A 269 -17.00 -6.08 4.34
C PRO A 269 -15.68 -5.46 4.84
N LEU A 270 -15.74 -4.22 5.32
CA LEU A 270 -14.61 -3.45 5.82
C LEU A 270 -14.80 -3.18 7.32
N HIS A 271 -13.81 -3.52 8.13
CA HIS A 271 -13.80 -3.26 9.57
C HIS A 271 -12.52 -2.53 9.98
N ARG A 272 -12.63 -1.52 10.84
CA ARG A 272 -11.44 -0.82 11.37
C ARG A 272 -10.88 -1.55 12.58
N VAL A 273 -9.56 -1.62 12.67
CA VAL A 273 -8.82 -2.16 13.82
C VAL A 273 -7.64 -1.25 14.13
N LYS A 274 -7.47 -0.86 15.39
CA LYS A 274 -6.44 0.15 15.73
C LYS A 274 -5.02 -0.41 15.80
N ASP A 275 -4.89 -1.71 16.08
CA ASP A 275 -3.62 -2.38 16.35
C ASP A 275 -3.74 -3.90 16.13
N TRP A 276 -2.61 -4.60 16.26
CA TRP A 276 -2.54 -6.06 16.10
C TRP A 276 -3.31 -6.84 17.17
N ALA A 277 -3.52 -6.28 18.38
CA ALA A 277 -4.33 -6.94 19.40
C ALA A 277 -5.82 -6.94 19.01
N GLU A 278 -6.29 -5.88 18.36
CA GLU A 278 -7.64 -5.84 17.79
C GLU A 278 -7.80 -6.73 16.57
N VAL A 279 -6.80 -6.80 15.68
CA VAL A 279 -6.76 -7.78 14.57
C VAL A 279 -6.96 -9.20 15.09
N VAL A 280 -6.14 -9.63 16.05
CA VAL A 280 -6.19 -10.99 16.61
C VAL A 280 -7.53 -11.26 17.29
N ARG A 281 -8.06 -10.30 18.04
CA ARG A 281 -9.36 -10.44 18.72
C ARG A 281 -10.49 -10.59 17.70
N TRP A 282 -10.50 -9.74 16.68
CA TRP A 282 -11.52 -9.76 15.64
C TRP A 282 -11.51 -11.10 14.89
N ILE A 283 -10.33 -11.56 14.45
CA ILE A 283 -10.20 -12.83 13.71
C ILE A 283 -10.61 -14.02 14.58
N ARG A 284 -10.20 -14.06 15.86
CA ARG A 284 -10.58 -15.13 16.79
C ARG A 284 -12.11 -15.24 16.93
N ASN A 285 -12.78 -14.12 17.18
CA ASN A 285 -14.24 -14.10 17.32
C ASN A 285 -14.93 -14.60 16.04
N ARG A 286 -14.45 -14.18 14.86
CA ARG A 286 -15.03 -14.59 13.57
C ARG A 286 -14.81 -16.06 13.26
N ARG A 287 -13.68 -16.65 13.69
CA ARG A 287 -13.46 -18.10 13.63
C ARG A 287 -14.44 -18.86 14.53
N GLU A 288 -14.63 -18.40 15.77
CA GLU A 288 -15.57 -19.01 16.72
C GLU A 288 -17.02 -18.98 16.21
N GLU A 289 -17.38 -17.94 15.45
CA GLU A 289 -18.67 -17.82 14.76
C GLU A 289 -18.78 -18.69 13.48
N GLY A 290 -17.70 -19.32 13.02
CA GLY A 290 -17.67 -20.10 11.77
C GLY A 290 -17.65 -19.25 10.50
N HIS A 291 -17.25 -17.98 10.59
CA HIS A 291 -17.20 -17.03 9.48
C HIS A 291 -15.82 -16.90 8.82
N LEU A 292 -14.80 -17.64 9.31
CA LEU A 292 -13.41 -17.67 8.81
C LEU A 292 -12.74 -19.05 8.99
#